data_AF-A0A9W9DDC9-F1
#
_entry.id   AF-A0A9W9DDC9-F1
#
_cell.length_a   1.000
_cell.length_b   1.000
_cell.length_c   1.000
_cell.angle_alpha   90.00
_cell.angle_beta   90.00
_cell.angle_gamma   90.00
#
_symmetry.space_group_name_H-M   'P 1'
#
loop_
_entity.id
_entity.type
_entity.pdbx_description
1 polymer ?
#
loop_
_entity_poly.entity_id
_entity_poly.type
_entity_poly.pdbx_seq_one_letter_code
_entity_poly.pdbx_strand_id
1 'polypeptide(L)'
;MATFPRTDVQNMTAATTIISNAQAKGAIIRIADTRVKERWLKILTTALREAGILQSTANALVDLPQGYQLIQVQRRRNNSARKSGNWYIALIGNTKIVLELKDPSYNISWSYVGSPYASGITGFRSPSEFIPHAIWLFLSPDLDHSVCTHLFGQRRVRAQKLPVSSPSNFSSTLCTSDSPPDQVSRSSNAIHAYFRKGDIVWVALNPKIIESSTVNIQVWPALIFEVCTSTMEGMARFKIKPFGPGLQSQTCFVQENRILPFKAYMPPVELIDTLKSTLELHQAPPTSHEPLIVNFEKNDLVFSQNPSFVIAALPYIGALLTVFERAASYEVLKQPSLFFSARPENVNDSALGKISFTSQQNLECSNFMEPLRWGAEYIQIGDLVRLGSARKDLVTSQHFVYPPSGPGEYFSRMFPHSPELTGASSRGLFLKIMAWRFVHYPQPNTLSAGGVLYEVADKDAAVIHGQELEGMPKAYHGYKFCPIMKPGYLAVVPLDDIRGRYYPASQMISTFYGLDRAYIGSATSVQLHLQSLAGLWPDDSEDFEIRKHHHFSEGPGASNSTPDKQQLMSFLNKLSEIIRRRDSNFEKYCPHVMIKMEEFARSV
;
A
#
# COMPACT_ATOMS: atom_id res chain seq x y z
N MET A 1 18.29 5.52 28.56
CA MET A 1 17.10 5.42 29.43
C MET A 1 16.29 6.69 29.23
N ALA A 2 15.01 6.59 28.86
CA ALA A 2 14.15 7.78 28.75
C ALA A 2 13.64 8.12 30.16
N THR A 3 14.07 9.25 30.72
CA THR A 3 13.64 9.75 32.02
C THR A 3 12.93 11.08 31.85
N PHE A 4 11.76 11.24 32.47
CA PHE A 4 11.02 12.50 32.50
C PHE A 4 11.74 13.56 33.35
N PRO A 5 11.61 14.86 33.02
CA PRO A 5 12.11 15.94 33.87
C PRO A 5 11.37 15.97 35.22
N ARG A 6 12.11 15.95 36.33
CA ARG A 6 11.55 16.03 37.70
C ARG A 6 10.95 17.41 37.94
N THR A 7 9.69 17.47 38.36
CA THR A 7 9.07 18.65 38.97
C THR A 7 8.62 18.34 40.40
N ASP A 8 8.68 19.37 41.25
CA ASP A 8 8.65 19.31 42.72
C ASP A 8 7.37 18.80 43.39
N VAL A 9 7.52 18.50 44.69
CA VAL A 9 6.69 17.78 45.68
C VAL A 9 5.21 18.24 45.84
N GLN A 10 4.72 19.24 45.10
CA GLN A 10 3.37 19.81 45.32
C GLN A 10 2.18 18.97 44.78
N ASN A 11 2.42 17.86 44.06
CA ASN A 11 1.35 17.09 43.37
C ASN A 11 0.66 15.98 44.20
N MET A 12 1.07 15.71 45.45
CA MET A 12 0.46 14.63 46.26
C MET A 12 -0.91 14.99 46.87
N THR A 13 -1.25 16.27 47.00
CA THR A 13 -2.50 16.73 47.64
C THR A 13 -3.76 16.46 46.81
N ALA A 14 -3.63 16.41 45.48
CA ALA A 14 -4.72 16.17 44.54
C ALA A 14 -5.23 14.71 44.58
N ALA A 15 -4.31 13.75 44.49
CA ALA A 15 -4.61 12.32 44.57
C ALA A 15 -5.31 11.99 45.90
N THR A 16 -4.80 12.55 46.99
CA THR A 16 -5.35 12.39 48.34
C THR A 16 -6.78 12.92 48.43
N THR A 17 -7.09 14.05 47.78
CA THR A 17 -8.44 14.62 47.72
C THR A 17 -9.41 13.71 46.94
N ILE A 18 -8.99 13.16 45.80
CA ILE A 18 -9.80 12.26 44.97
C ILE A 18 -10.09 10.95 45.71
N ILE A 19 -9.06 10.39 46.35
CA ILE A 19 -9.17 9.18 47.18
C ILE A 19 -10.15 9.42 48.33
N SER A 20 -10.01 10.54 49.04
CA SER A 20 -10.90 10.94 50.14
C SER A 20 -12.36 11.10 49.67
N ASN A 21 -12.60 11.74 48.53
CA ASN A 21 -13.95 11.94 47.99
C ASN A 21 -14.61 10.63 47.53
N ALA A 22 -13.85 9.69 46.98
CA ALA A 22 -14.37 8.39 46.60
C ALA A 22 -14.62 7.49 47.83
N GLN A 23 -13.76 7.57 48.84
CA GLN A 23 -13.97 6.93 50.14
C GLN A 23 -15.22 7.46 50.86
N ALA A 24 -15.46 8.77 50.81
CA ALA A 24 -16.68 9.39 51.32
C ALA A 24 -17.96 8.89 50.60
N LYS A 25 -17.85 8.48 49.34
CA LYS A 25 -18.92 7.83 48.56
C LYS A 25 -18.99 6.31 48.74
N GLY A 26 -18.26 5.75 49.71
CA GLY A 26 -18.29 4.33 50.07
C GLY A 26 -17.45 3.42 49.17
N ALA A 27 -16.59 3.96 48.30
CA ALA A 27 -15.64 3.15 47.52
C ALA A 27 -14.37 2.87 48.33
N ILE A 28 -13.87 1.63 48.27
CA ILE A 28 -12.56 1.30 48.86
C ILE A 28 -11.52 1.50 47.75
N ILE A 29 -10.65 2.49 47.92
CA ILE A 29 -9.53 2.74 47.01
C ILE A 29 -8.23 2.35 47.70
N ARG A 30 -7.38 1.61 46.99
CA ARG A 30 -6.00 1.31 47.38
C ARG A 30 -5.07 1.64 46.23
N ILE A 31 -3.83 1.99 46.52
CA ILE A 31 -2.78 2.01 45.49
C ILE A 31 -2.60 0.57 45.02
N ALA A 32 -2.54 0.35 43.71
CA ALA A 32 -2.35 -0.99 43.17
C ALA A 32 -1.01 -1.55 43.63
N ASP A 33 -0.95 -2.86 43.90
CA ASP A 33 0.31 -3.50 44.27
C ASP A 33 1.34 -3.47 43.12
N THR A 34 2.60 -3.73 43.47
CA THR A 34 3.71 -3.72 42.51
C THR A 34 3.49 -4.70 41.35
N ARG A 35 2.87 -5.87 41.58
CA ARG A 35 2.64 -6.88 40.54
C ARG A 35 1.60 -6.40 39.52
N VAL A 36 0.56 -5.71 39.98
CA VAL A 36 -0.45 -5.10 39.13
C VAL A 36 0.16 -3.97 38.30
N LYS A 37 1.02 -3.14 38.91
CA LYS A 37 1.78 -2.09 38.20
C LYS A 37 2.69 -2.69 37.12
N GLU A 38 3.49 -3.71 37.44
CA GLU A 38 4.37 -4.40 36.50
C GLU A 38 3.60 -5.00 35.31
N ARG A 39 2.43 -5.60 35.56
CA ARG A 39 1.57 -6.13 34.49
C ARG A 39 1.09 -5.04 33.54
N TRP A 40 0.69 -3.88 34.07
CA TRP A 40 0.29 -2.72 33.25
C TRP A 40 1.46 -2.17 32.43
N LEU A 41 2.64 -2.02 33.05
CA LEU A 41 3.85 -1.56 32.36
C LEU A 41 4.26 -2.51 31.23
N LYS A 42 4.13 -3.82 31.43
CA LYS A 42 4.39 -4.82 30.39
C LYS A 42 3.44 -4.67 29.21
N ILE A 43 2.14 -4.51 29.46
CA ILE A 43 1.13 -4.33 28.40
C ILE A 43 1.38 -3.02 27.62
N LEU A 44 1.66 -1.91 28.33
CA LEU A 44 1.94 -0.62 27.70
C LEU A 44 3.25 -0.66 26.89
N THR A 45 4.29 -1.32 27.42
CA THR A 45 5.57 -1.48 26.70
C THR A 45 5.35 -2.24 25.39
N THR A 46 4.57 -3.31 25.40
CA THR A 46 4.24 -4.06 24.18
C THR A 46 3.50 -3.17 23.18
N ALA A 47 2.46 -2.46 23.61
CA ALA A 47 1.68 -1.61 22.72
C ALA A 47 2.49 -0.43 22.14
N LEU A 48 3.36 0.21 22.93
CA LEU A 48 4.23 1.29 22.43
C LEU A 48 5.31 0.77 21.48
N ARG A 49 5.74 -0.48 21.63
CA ARG A 49 6.66 -1.13 20.69
C ARG A 49 5.98 -1.47 19.38
N GLU A 50 4.75 -1.99 19.44
CA GLU A 50 3.92 -2.23 18.25
C GLU A 50 3.65 -0.92 17.49
N ALA A 51 3.47 0.20 18.20
CA ALA A 51 3.35 1.54 17.61
C ALA A 51 4.68 2.16 17.14
N GLY A 52 5.81 1.44 17.22
CA GLY A 52 7.13 1.93 16.77
C GLY A 52 7.76 3.02 17.65
N ILE A 53 7.19 3.33 18.81
CA ILE A 53 7.68 4.38 19.73
C ILE A 53 8.90 3.88 20.52
N LEU A 54 8.91 2.60 20.91
CA LEU A 54 10.04 1.97 21.61
C LEU A 54 10.86 1.10 20.64
N GLN A 55 12.07 1.55 20.30
CA GLN A 55 12.91 0.96 19.25
C GLN A 55 13.68 -0.33 19.64
N SER A 56 13.77 -0.68 20.93
CA SER A 56 14.59 -1.82 21.40
C SER A 56 13.84 -2.73 22.37
N THR A 57 14.15 -4.02 22.34
CA THR A 57 13.67 -5.01 23.31
C THR A 57 14.14 -4.71 24.74
N ALA A 58 15.26 -3.99 24.89
CA ALA A 58 15.81 -3.56 26.18
C ALA A 58 15.10 -2.35 26.79
N ASN A 59 14.30 -1.61 26.01
CA ASN A 59 13.58 -0.44 26.48
C ASN A 59 12.18 -0.85 26.97
N ALA A 60 12.08 -1.21 28.25
CA ALA A 60 10.80 -1.34 28.94
C ALA A 60 10.44 -0.04 29.66
N LEU A 61 9.13 0.26 29.75
CA LEU A 61 8.67 1.33 30.64
C LEU A 61 9.01 0.95 32.08
N VAL A 62 9.88 1.73 32.72
CA VAL A 62 10.27 1.54 34.12
C VAL A 62 9.18 2.12 35.06
N ASP A 63 8.43 3.11 34.58
CA ASP A 63 7.33 3.70 35.32
C ASP A 63 6.20 4.18 34.38
N LEU A 64 5.06 4.51 34.96
CA LEU A 64 3.94 5.15 34.29
C LEU A 64 4.33 6.59 33.91
N PRO A 65 3.71 7.19 32.88
CA PRO A 65 3.93 8.60 32.55
C PRO A 65 3.71 9.49 33.77
N GLN A 66 4.53 10.53 33.91
CA GLN A 66 4.45 11.44 35.05
C GLN A 66 3.02 11.98 35.21
N GLY A 67 2.54 12.00 36.46
CA GLY A 67 1.18 12.42 36.77
C GLY A 67 0.13 11.30 36.68
N TYR A 68 0.48 10.07 36.28
CA TYR A 68 -0.45 8.94 36.31
C TYR A 68 -0.19 8.02 37.51
N GLN A 69 -1.27 7.61 38.19
CA GLN A 69 -1.21 6.68 39.30
C GLN A 69 -2.18 5.52 39.10
N LEU A 70 -1.69 4.30 39.32
CA LEU A 70 -2.50 3.08 39.25
C LEU A 70 -3.15 2.80 40.61
N ILE A 71 -4.47 2.73 40.62
CA ILE A 71 -5.25 2.46 41.82
C ILE A 71 -6.15 1.23 41.61
N GLN A 72 -6.47 0.55 42.69
CA GLN A 72 -7.44 -0.52 42.75
C GLN A 72 -8.70 -0.01 43.45
N VAL A 73 -9.84 -0.10 42.79
CA VAL A 73 -11.13 0.43 43.28
C VAL A 73 -12.10 -0.73 43.50
N GLN A 74 -12.62 -0.84 44.73
CA GLN A 74 -13.73 -1.74 45.05
C GLN A 74 -15.02 -0.93 45.10
N ARG A 75 -15.98 -1.25 44.22
CA ARG A 75 -17.33 -0.69 44.31
C ARG A 75 -18.14 -1.48 45.32
N ARG A 76 -18.64 -0.79 46.36
CA ARG A 76 -19.63 -1.34 47.27
C ARG A 76 -20.96 -1.45 46.52
N ARG A 77 -21.46 -2.67 46.26
CA ARG A 77 -22.82 -2.85 45.74
C ARG A 77 -23.77 -2.63 46.90
N ASN A 78 -24.69 -1.69 46.76
CA ASN A 78 -25.56 -1.25 47.86
C ASN A 78 -26.63 -2.26 48.31
N ASN A 79 -26.73 -3.50 47.79
CA ASN A 79 -27.86 -4.37 48.18
C ASN A 79 -27.71 -5.90 47.96
N SER A 80 -26.54 -6.51 48.17
CA SER A 80 -26.53 -7.99 48.25
C SER A 80 -25.48 -8.52 49.22
N ALA A 81 -25.90 -9.47 50.07
CA ALA A 81 -25.14 -10.10 51.15
C ALA A 81 -23.94 -10.97 50.69
N ARG A 82 -23.48 -10.85 49.43
CA ARG A 82 -22.27 -11.53 48.95
C ARG A 82 -21.08 -10.56 49.03
N LYS A 83 -20.20 -10.82 50.01
CA LYS A 83 -19.01 -10.02 50.37
C LYS A 83 -17.91 -9.93 49.30
N SER A 84 -18.03 -10.54 48.13
CA SER A 84 -17.02 -10.44 47.06
C SER A 84 -17.31 -9.24 46.13
N GLY A 85 -16.96 -8.03 46.56
CA GLY A 85 -16.98 -6.86 45.67
C GLY A 85 -15.89 -6.98 44.61
N ASN A 86 -16.25 -6.91 43.32
CA ASN A 86 -15.29 -6.90 42.22
C ASN A 86 -14.39 -5.65 42.33
N TRP A 87 -13.09 -5.89 42.44
CA TRP A 87 -12.09 -4.86 42.28
C TRP A 87 -11.88 -4.59 40.78
N TYR A 88 -11.75 -3.33 40.41
CA TYR A 88 -11.22 -2.94 39.10
C TYR A 88 -10.01 -2.04 39.27
N ILE A 89 -9.10 -2.11 38.31
CA ILE A 89 -7.90 -1.27 38.30
C ILE A 89 -8.23 -0.02 37.49
N ALA A 90 -7.90 1.14 38.02
CA ALA A 90 -8.05 2.40 37.31
C ALA A 90 -6.71 3.14 37.29
N LEU A 91 -6.38 3.73 36.14
CA LEU A 91 -5.30 4.69 36.04
C LEU A 91 -5.90 6.10 36.15
N ILE A 92 -5.47 6.86 37.16
CA ILE A 92 -5.93 8.23 37.39
C ILE A 92 -4.79 9.20 37.07
N GLY A 93 -5.09 10.23 36.29
CA GLY A 93 -4.22 11.40 36.16
C GLY A 93 -4.38 12.32 37.37
N ASN A 94 -3.27 12.73 37.98
CA ASN A 94 -3.23 13.68 39.08
C ASN A 94 -3.36 15.10 38.52
N THR A 95 -4.58 15.62 38.42
CA THR A 95 -4.81 17.05 38.27
C THR A 95 -5.81 17.56 39.32
N LYS A 96 -5.36 18.49 40.15
CA LYS A 96 -6.21 19.45 40.86
C LYS A 96 -5.76 20.84 40.41
N ILE A 97 -6.67 21.59 39.80
CA ILE A 97 -6.49 23.01 39.48
C ILE A 97 -7.16 23.79 40.61
N VAL A 98 -6.38 24.62 41.33
CA VAL A 98 -6.87 25.86 41.94
C VAL A 98 -5.71 26.86 41.87
N LEU A 99 -5.82 27.85 41.00
CA LEU A 99 -5.20 29.16 41.19
C LEU A 99 -6.22 30.21 40.73
N GLU A 100 -6.86 30.84 41.70
CA GLU A 100 -7.56 32.10 41.49
C GLU A 100 -6.51 33.20 41.74
N LEU A 101 -6.08 33.89 40.68
CA LEU A 101 -5.28 35.10 40.79
C LEU A 101 -6.03 36.20 40.03
N LYS A 102 -6.56 37.17 40.78
CA LYS A 102 -7.06 38.42 40.24
C LYS A 102 -5.87 39.33 39.95
N ASP A 103 -5.52 39.51 38.68
CA ASP A 103 -4.80 40.69 38.19
C ASP A 103 -5.50 41.19 36.90
N PRO A 104 -5.90 42.47 36.78
CA PRO A 104 -6.75 42.95 35.68
C PRO A 104 -6.11 43.05 34.29
N SER A 105 -4.83 42.72 34.10
CA SER A 105 -4.09 43.29 32.97
C SER A 105 -3.59 42.34 31.88
N TYR A 106 -3.47 41.02 32.08
CA TYR A 106 -3.12 40.09 30.99
C TYR A 106 -3.73 38.68 31.17
N ASN A 107 -4.47 38.22 30.16
CA ASN A 107 -5.08 36.89 30.11
C ASN A 107 -4.31 36.00 29.12
N ILE A 108 -3.47 35.08 29.59
CA ILE A 108 -3.18 33.76 28.98
C ILE A 108 -2.60 32.86 30.09
N SER A 109 -3.18 31.68 30.29
CA SER A 109 -2.64 30.63 31.16
C SER A 109 -2.46 29.33 30.37
N TRP A 110 -1.31 28.65 30.51
CA TRP A 110 -1.15 27.26 30.09
C TRP A 110 -0.51 26.43 31.18
N SER A 111 -1.14 25.31 31.56
CA SER A 111 -0.51 24.21 32.27
C SER A 111 -1.41 22.97 32.24
N TYR A 112 -1.00 21.88 31.60
CA TYR A 112 -1.69 20.59 31.72
C TYR A 112 -0.72 19.40 31.63
N VAL A 113 -0.64 18.61 32.71
CA VAL A 113 -0.14 17.22 32.68
C VAL A 113 -1.10 16.36 33.50
N GLY A 114 -1.81 15.46 32.79
CA GLY A 114 -2.92 14.62 33.28
C GLY A 114 -4.23 15.00 32.59
N SER A 115 -4.99 14.02 32.06
CA SER A 115 -6.19 14.29 31.23
C SER A 115 -7.18 15.25 31.93
N PRO A 116 -7.29 16.53 31.50
CA PRO A 116 -8.17 17.51 32.13
C PRO A 116 -9.65 17.24 31.85
N TYR A 117 -9.93 16.32 30.93
CA TYR A 117 -11.27 15.94 30.50
C TYR A 117 -11.88 14.83 31.34
N ALA A 118 -11.11 14.23 32.27
CA ALA A 118 -11.62 13.41 33.37
C ALA A 118 -12.15 14.31 34.52
N SER A 119 -12.95 15.34 34.20
CA SER A 119 -13.64 16.17 35.21
C SER A 119 -14.79 15.45 35.93
N GLY A 120 -14.83 14.12 35.83
CA GLY A 120 -15.42 13.19 36.78
C GLY A 120 -14.45 12.03 36.99
N ILE A 121 -14.62 11.26 38.07
CA ILE A 121 -13.80 10.08 38.42
C ILE A 121 -13.92 8.98 37.35
N THR A 122 -13.43 9.22 36.14
CA THR A 122 -13.38 8.27 35.03
C THR A 122 -11.91 8.11 34.68
N GLY A 123 -11.17 7.48 35.60
CA GLY A 123 -9.87 6.91 35.25
C GLY A 123 -10.05 5.80 34.20
N PHE A 124 -8.97 5.50 33.49
CA PHE A 124 -8.93 4.41 32.51
C PHE A 124 -9.09 3.09 33.25
N ARG A 125 -10.10 2.30 32.91
CA ARG A 125 -10.47 1.07 33.64
C ARG A 125 -9.69 -0.16 33.21
N SER A 126 -8.94 -0.04 32.13
CA SER A 126 -8.11 -1.10 31.59
C SER A 126 -6.93 -0.52 30.81
N PRO A 127 -5.85 -1.29 30.61
CA PRO A 127 -4.75 -0.87 29.73
C PRO A 127 -5.24 -0.50 28.33
N SER A 128 -6.20 -1.24 27.77
CA SER A 128 -6.76 -1.00 26.44
C SER A 128 -7.43 0.37 26.28
N GLU A 129 -8.04 0.91 27.35
CA GLU A 129 -8.57 2.27 27.34
C GLU A 129 -7.45 3.33 27.38
N PHE A 130 -6.33 3.03 28.03
CA PHE A 130 -5.22 3.97 28.21
C PHE A 130 -4.23 3.98 27.04
N ILE A 131 -4.01 2.84 26.36
CA ILE A 131 -3.03 2.70 25.27
C ILE A 131 -3.12 3.80 24.21
N PRO A 132 -4.30 4.14 23.63
CA PRO A 132 -4.39 5.21 22.63
C PRO A 132 -3.97 6.57 23.18
N HIS A 133 -4.24 6.82 24.46
CA HIS A 133 -3.83 8.06 25.13
C HIS A 133 -2.33 8.08 25.42
N ALA A 134 -1.75 6.94 25.82
CA ALA A 134 -0.30 6.80 25.99
C ALA A 134 0.44 7.04 24.66
N ILE A 135 -0.01 6.42 23.56
CA ILE A 135 0.56 6.65 22.22
C ILE A 135 0.53 8.15 21.86
N TRP A 136 -0.62 8.80 22.06
CA TRP A 136 -0.75 10.24 21.83
C TRP A 136 0.21 11.09 22.69
N LEU A 137 0.38 10.77 23.98
CA LEU A 137 1.34 11.45 24.86
C LEU A 137 2.79 11.36 24.36
N PHE A 138 3.15 10.28 23.65
CA PHE A 138 4.50 10.08 23.11
C PHE A 138 4.68 10.68 21.71
N LEU A 139 3.60 10.84 20.93
CA LEU A 139 3.67 11.30 19.54
C LEU A 139 3.30 12.78 19.33
N SER A 140 2.55 13.40 20.26
CA SER A 140 2.08 14.77 20.13
C SER A 140 3.02 15.74 20.87
N PRO A 141 3.88 16.50 20.15
CA PRO A 141 4.80 17.45 20.79
C PRO A 141 4.06 18.59 21.51
N ASP A 142 2.93 19.02 20.96
CA ASP A 142 2.17 20.16 21.46
C ASP A 142 1.12 19.76 22.50
N LEU A 143 0.95 18.45 22.74
CA LEU A 143 -0.07 17.89 23.64
C LEU A 143 -1.48 18.44 23.33
N ASP A 144 -1.81 18.66 22.05
CA ASP A 144 -3.16 19.03 21.63
C ASP A 144 -4.10 17.82 21.76
N HIS A 145 -4.97 17.90 22.77
CA HIS A 145 -5.88 16.84 23.12
C HIS A 145 -7.03 16.66 22.12
N SER A 146 -7.21 17.60 21.18
CA SER A 146 -8.16 17.47 20.07
C SER A 146 -7.83 16.31 19.13
N VAL A 147 -6.54 15.94 19.06
CA VAL A 147 -6.00 14.87 18.21
C VAL A 147 -6.00 13.51 18.94
N CYS A 148 -6.33 13.48 20.23
CA CYS A 148 -6.29 12.25 21.03
C CYS A 148 -7.50 11.33 20.73
N THR A 149 -7.26 10.17 20.12
CA THR A 149 -8.31 9.25 19.62
C THR A 149 -9.00 8.41 20.69
N HIS A 150 -8.60 8.50 21.96
CA HIS A 150 -9.21 7.70 23.03
C HIS A 150 -10.71 8.00 23.22
N LEU A 151 -11.45 6.99 23.65
CA LEU A 151 -12.92 6.97 23.73
C LEU A 151 -13.52 8.12 24.56
N PHE A 152 -12.80 8.61 25.57
CA PHE A 152 -13.24 9.72 26.42
C PHE A 152 -13.01 11.10 25.79
N GLY A 153 -11.97 11.27 24.96
CA GLY A 153 -11.72 12.50 24.19
C GLY A 153 -12.79 12.72 23.12
N GLN A 154 -13.15 11.65 22.40
CA GLN A 154 -14.14 11.74 21.31
C GLN A 154 -15.59 11.98 21.78
N ARG A 155 -15.99 11.43 22.95
CA ARG A 155 -17.37 11.55 23.45
C ARG A 155 -17.77 13.00 23.72
N ARG A 156 -16.84 13.88 24.13
CA ARG A 156 -17.15 15.29 24.43
C ARG A 156 -17.11 16.19 23.20
N VAL A 157 -16.21 15.94 22.24
CA VAL A 157 -16.21 16.66 20.95
C VAL A 157 -17.52 16.42 20.18
N ARG A 158 -18.09 15.21 20.27
CA ARG A 158 -19.43 14.92 19.73
C ARG A 158 -20.56 15.56 20.55
N ALA A 159 -20.46 15.57 21.89
CA ALA A 159 -21.49 16.18 22.75
C ALA A 159 -21.54 17.72 22.67
N GLN A 160 -20.46 18.38 22.27
CA GLN A 160 -20.44 19.84 22.07
C GLN A 160 -20.87 20.28 20.66
N LYS A 161 -21.01 19.36 19.69
CA LYS A 161 -21.32 19.68 18.28
C LYS A 161 -22.75 19.30 17.83
N LEU A 162 -23.63 18.80 18.70
CA LEU A 162 -24.97 18.38 18.30
C LEU A 162 -26.06 18.97 19.22
N PRO A 163 -27.14 19.56 18.68
CA PRO A 163 -28.32 19.90 19.46
C PRO A 163 -29.12 18.64 19.82
N VAL A 164 -29.72 18.67 21.01
CA VAL A 164 -30.39 17.55 21.69
C VAL A 164 -31.64 17.09 20.93
N SER A 165 -31.66 15.82 20.52
CA SER A 165 -32.90 15.04 20.34
C SER A 165 -32.69 13.57 20.76
N SER A 166 -33.76 13.01 21.32
CA SER A 166 -33.83 11.81 22.19
C SER A 166 -33.44 10.46 21.54
N PRO A 167 -33.12 9.42 22.34
CA PRO A 167 -32.49 8.20 21.86
C PRO A 167 -33.51 7.12 21.45
N SER A 168 -33.27 6.47 20.32
CA SER A 168 -33.85 5.17 19.99
C SER A 168 -32.78 4.07 20.02
N ASN A 169 -33.20 2.90 20.50
CA ASN A 169 -32.39 1.74 20.80
C ASN A 169 -31.60 1.24 19.58
N PHE A 170 -30.27 1.19 19.69
CA PHE A 170 -29.41 0.43 18.78
C PHE A 170 -28.74 -0.71 19.53
N SER A 171 -29.06 -1.93 19.09
CA SER A 171 -28.43 -3.18 19.53
C SER A 171 -27.00 -3.25 19.01
N SER A 172 -26.09 -3.68 19.89
CA SER A 172 -24.66 -3.77 19.67
C SER A 172 -24.28 -4.99 18.83
N THR A 173 -23.98 -4.78 17.56
CA THR A 173 -23.12 -5.68 16.78
C THR A 173 -21.75 -5.01 16.64
N LEU A 174 -20.75 -5.58 17.32
CA LEU A 174 -19.36 -5.11 17.31
C LEU A 174 -18.77 -5.24 15.90
N CYS A 175 -18.73 -4.14 15.15
CA CYS A 175 -17.85 -4.00 14.00
C CYS A 175 -16.43 -3.75 14.51
N THR A 176 -15.53 -4.71 14.29
CA THR A 176 -14.09 -4.47 14.34
C THR A 176 -13.74 -3.43 13.27
N SER A 177 -13.39 -2.22 13.69
CA SER A 177 -12.90 -1.19 12.79
C SER A 177 -11.54 -1.60 12.26
N ASP A 178 -11.47 -1.93 10.97
CA ASP A 178 -10.23 -2.06 10.21
C ASP A 178 -9.45 -0.75 10.32
N SER A 179 -8.42 -0.74 11.18
CA SER A 179 -7.44 0.34 11.21
C SER A 179 -6.61 0.25 9.92
N PRO A 180 -6.22 1.37 9.29
CA PRO A 180 -5.31 1.32 8.15
C PRO A 180 -4.05 0.58 8.60
N PRO A 181 -3.54 -0.38 7.80
CA PRO A 181 -2.39 -1.16 8.21
C PRO A 181 -1.18 -0.23 8.33
N ASP A 182 -0.64 -0.09 9.54
CA ASP A 182 0.65 0.54 9.81
C ASP A 182 1.74 -0.22 9.03
N GLN A 183 1.98 0.19 7.78
CA GLN A 183 3.03 -0.38 6.92
C GLN A 183 4.26 0.53 6.79
N VAL A 184 4.23 1.74 7.34
CA VAL A 184 5.24 2.78 7.05
C VAL A 184 6.48 2.70 7.97
N SER A 185 6.43 2.01 9.11
CA SER A 185 7.57 1.87 10.03
C SER A 185 8.23 0.48 9.96
N ARG A 186 8.77 0.09 8.80
CA ARG A 186 9.48 -1.19 8.66
C ARG A 186 10.99 -1.05 8.83
N SER A 187 11.55 -1.81 9.78
CA SER A 187 12.99 -2.07 9.89
C SER A 187 13.54 -2.61 8.58
N SER A 188 14.78 -2.26 8.22
CA SER A 188 15.51 -2.69 7.01
C SER A 188 15.62 -4.20 6.77
N ASN A 189 15.18 -5.04 7.71
CA ASN A 189 15.12 -6.51 7.61
C ASN A 189 13.72 -7.08 7.37
N ALA A 190 12.67 -6.26 7.26
CA ALA A 190 11.34 -6.77 6.97
C ALA A 190 11.32 -7.29 5.52
N ILE A 191 10.93 -8.55 5.33
CA ILE A 191 10.70 -9.14 4.01
C ILE A 191 9.84 -8.16 3.21
N HIS A 192 10.43 -7.56 2.19
CA HIS A 192 9.76 -6.60 1.31
C HIS A 192 8.77 -7.39 0.47
N ALA A 193 7.55 -7.56 0.97
CA ALA A 193 6.44 -8.03 0.16
C ALA A 193 6.19 -6.99 -0.93
N TYR A 194 6.55 -7.31 -2.17
CA TYR A 194 6.31 -6.41 -3.32
C TYR A 194 4.82 -6.27 -3.60
N PHE A 195 4.05 -7.31 -3.27
CA PHE A 195 2.61 -7.30 -3.41
C PHE A 195 1.90 -6.86 -2.13
N ARG A 196 0.76 -6.19 -2.30
CA ARG A 196 -0.04 -5.56 -1.25
C ARG A 196 -1.47 -6.05 -1.26
N LYS A 197 -2.13 -5.89 -0.12
CA LYS A 197 -3.58 -6.05 -0.01
C LYS A 197 -4.25 -5.13 -1.04
N GLY A 198 -5.11 -5.72 -1.85
CA GLY A 198 -5.86 -5.06 -2.91
C GLY A 198 -5.21 -5.14 -4.30
N ASP A 199 -3.94 -5.55 -4.41
CA ASP A 199 -3.33 -5.75 -5.72
C ASP A 199 -4.04 -6.87 -6.48
N ILE A 200 -4.13 -6.69 -7.79
CA ILE A 200 -4.52 -7.75 -8.72
C ILE A 200 -3.25 -8.38 -9.26
N VAL A 201 -3.20 -9.71 -9.25
CA VAL A 201 -2.02 -10.49 -9.60
C VAL A 201 -2.41 -11.72 -10.41
N TRP A 202 -1.44 -12.29 -11.11
CA TRP A 202 -1.58 -13.62 -11.69
C TRP A 202 -1.03 -14.66 -10.74
N VAL A 203 -1.75 -15.76 -10.55
CA VAL A 203 -1.34 -16.86 -9.68
C VAL A 203 -1.18 -18.13 -10.48
N ALA A 204 0.00 -18.72 -10.42
CA ALA A 204 0.31 -19.95 -11.13
C ALA A 204 -0.54 -21.13 -10.62
N LEU A 205 -1.10 -21.89 -11.55
CA LEU A 205 -1.88 -23.10 -11.32
C LEU A 205 -0.99 -24.33 -11.15
N ASN A 206 -1.43 -25.29 -10.34
CA ASN A 206 -0.78 -26.60 -10.20
C ASN A 206 -1.85 -27.67 -9.92
N PRO A 207 -2.19 -28.54 -10.89
CA PRO A 207 -1.67 -28.59 -12.26
C PRO A 207 -2.23 -27.45 -13.14
N LYS A 208 -1.60 -27.25 -14.29
CA LYS A 208 -2.13 -26.38 -15.37
C LYS A 208 -3.43 -26.97 -15.92
N ILE A 209 -4.33 -26.14 -16.44
CA ILE A 209 -5.55 -26.61 -17.12
C ILE A 209 -5.25 -26.70 -18.61
N ILE A 210 -5.25 -27.91 -19.17
CA ILE A 210 -4.77 -28.19 -20.51
C ILE A 210 -5.96 -28.49 -21.42
N GLU A 211 -6.07 -27.79 -22.55
CA GLU A 211 -6.95 -28.16 -23.67
C GLU A 211 -6.18 -28.94 -24.74
N SER A 212 -5.01 -28.41 -25.09
CA SER A 212 -4.10 -29.01 -26.07
C SER A 212 -2.65 -28.75 -25.67
N SER A 213 -1.70 -29.28 -26.42
CA SER A 213 -0.27 -28.98 -26.20
C SER A 213 0.00 -27.47 -26.25
N THR A 214 -0.66 -26.72 -27.14
CA THR A 214 -0.43 -25.29 -27.31
C THR A 214 -1.35 -24.41 -26.47
N VAL A 215 -2.52 -24.92 -26.07
CA VAL A 215 -3.55 -24.15 -25.36
C VAL A 215 -3.73 -24.67 -23.94
N ASN A 216 -3.32 -23.85 -22.97
CA ASN A 216 -3.49 -24.17 -21.57
C ASN A 216 -3.59 -22.88 -20.72
N ILE A 217 -4.32 -22.97 -19.61
CA ILE A 217 -4.38 -21.93 -18.58
C ILE A 217 -3.31 -22.27 -17.55
N GLN A 218 -2.27 -21.44 -17.47
CA GLN A 218 -1.14 -21.64 -16.54
C GLN A 218 -1.25 -20.79 -15.29
N VAL A 219 -1.92 -19.65 -15.41
CA VAL A 219 -2.07 -18.68 -14.34
C VAL A 219 -3.53 -18.25 -14.27
N TRP A 220 -3.96 -17.85 -13.08
CA TRP A 220 -5.31 -17.39 -12.81
C TRP A 220 -5.27 -16.02 -12.14
N PRO A 221 -6.08 -15.04 -12.58
CA PRO A 221 -6.07 -13.73 -11.97
C PRO A 221 -6.71 -13.79 -10.58
N ALA A 222 -6.10 -13.14 -9.60
CA ALA A 222 -6.59 -13.09 -8.23
C ALA A 222 -6.36 -11.73 -7.58
N LEU A 223 -7.17 -11.40 -6.57
CA LEU A 223 -6.99 -10.25 -5.70
C LEU A 223 -6.22 -10.67 -4.45
N ILE A 224 -5.19 -9.92 -4.07
CA ILE A 224 -4.54 -10.12 -2.78
C ILE A 224 -5.46 -9.59 -1.67
N PHE A 225 -5.95 -10.50 -0.84
CA PHE A 225 -6.83 -10.18 0.26
C PHE A 225 -6.06 -9.85 1.54
N GLU A 226 -4.95 -10.55 1.78
CA GLU A 226 -4.12 -10.39 2.97
C GLU A 226 -2.65 -10.73 2.68
N VAL A 227 -1.73 -10.01 3.30
CA VAL A 227 -0.28 -10.29 3.23
C VAL A 227 0.13 -10.94 4.55
N CYS A 228 0.61 -12.18 4.49
CA CYS A 228 1.02 -12.95 5.65
C CYS A 228 2.55 -13.02 5.70
N THR A 229 3.15 -12.36 6.69
CA THR A 229 4.59 -12.30 6.89
C THR A 229 5.16 -13.46 7.69
N SER A 230 4.41 -14.56 7.88
CA SER A 230 4.83 -15.70 8.69
C SER A 230 6.11 -16.35 8.15
N THR A 231 7.12 -16.43 9.02
CA THR A 231 8.55 -16.51 8.72
C THR A 231 9.15 -17.91 8.59
N MET A 232 8.38 -18.99 8.51
CA MET A 232 8.97 -20.33 8.59
C MET A 232 9.95 -20.64 7.43
N GLU A 233 9.84 -19.98 6.27
CA GLU A 233 10.69 -20.24 5.10
C GLU A 233 11.29 -18.98 4.46
N GLY A 234 11.19 -17.82 5.13
CA GLY A 234 11.71 -16.55 4.59
C GLY A 234 11.00 -16.03 3.32
N MET A 235 9.97 -16.73 2.83
CA MET A 235 9.13 -16.31 1.71
C MET A 235 7.80 -15.75 2.22
N ALA A 236 7.34 -14.64 1.64
CA ALA A 236 6.03 -14.11 1.95
C ALA A 236 4.92 -15.06 1.47
N ARG A 237 3.83 -15.13 2.23
CA ARG A 237 2.60 -15.82 1.83
C ARG A 237 1.48 -14.81 1.68
N PHE A 238 0.59 -15.05 0.73
CA PHE A 238 -0.51 -14.16 0.42
C PHE A 238 -1.81 -14.92 0.49
N LYS A 239 -2.78 -14.39 1.24
CA LYS A 239 -4.16 -14.84 1.12
C LYS A 239 -4.75 -14.15 -0.09
N ILE A 240 -5.18 -14.90 -1.09
CA ILE A 240 -5.75 -14.37 -2.32
C ILE A 240 -7.21 -14.77 -2.46
N LYS A 241 -7.93 -14.03 -3.30
CA LYS A 241 -9.29 -14.30 -3.74
C LYS A 241 -9.30 -14.38 -5.28
N PRO A 242 -9.38 -15.58 -5.86
CA PRO A 242 -9.44 -15.75 -7.31
C PRO A 242 -10.62 -15.01 -7.92
N PHE A 243 -10.44 -14.44 -9.11
CA PHE A 243 -11.53 -13.86 -9.87
C PHE A 243 -12.32 -14.96 -10.61
N GLY A 244 -13.63 -14.77 -10.79
CA GLY A 244 -14.49 -15.70 -11.52
C GLY A 244 -15.84 -15.96 -10.81
N PRO A 245 -16.88 -16.37 -11.54
CA PRO A 245 -18.16 -16.78 -10.96
C PRO A 245 -17.96 -17.95 -9.98
N GLY A 246 -18.62 -17.92 -8.82
CA GLY A 246 -18.54 -18.98 -7.81
C GLY A 246 -17.23 -19.02 -7.00
N LEU A 247 -16.17 -18.32 -7.42
CA LEU A 247 -14.89 -18.26 -6.71
C LEU A 247 -14.80 -17.07 -5.75
N GLN A 248 -15.73 -16.10 -5.81
CA GLN A 248 -15.62 -14.88 -5.02
C GLN A 248 -15.72 -15.10 -3.50
N SER A 249 -16.37 -16.15 -3.02
CA SER A 249 -16.39 -16.49 -1.59
C SER A 249 -15.16 -17.25 -1.14
N GLN A 250 -14.33 -17.72 -2.08
CA GLN A 250 -13.19 -18.57 -1.82
C GLN A 250 -11.92 -17.75 -1.62
N THR A 251 -11.09 -18.18 -0.67
CA THR A 251 -9.74 -17.63 -0.47
C THR A 251 -8.75 -18.76 -0.29
N CYS A 252 -7.55 -18.63 -0.86
CA CYS A 252 -6.44 -19.55 -0.63
C CYS A 252 -5.19 -18.81 -0.19
N PHE A 253 -4.23 -19.54 0.36
CA PHE A 253 -2.89 -19.02 0.56
C PHE A 253 -1.98 -19.48 -0.57
N VAL A 254 -1.19 -18.56 -1.10
CA VAL A 254 -0.18 -18.82 -2.13
C VAL A 254 1.15 -18.23 -1.69
N GLN A 255 2.25 -18.89 -2.06
CA GLN A 255 3.59 -18.38 -1.83
C GLN A 255 3.93 -17.26 -2.82
N GLU A 256 4.82 -16.35 -2.43
CA GLU A 256 5.31 -15.25 -3.29
C GLU A 256 5.82 -15.75 -4.65
N ASN A 257 6.49 -16.91 -4.64
CA ASN A 257 7.02 -17.55 -5.84
C ASN A 257 5.96 -18.26 -6.70
N ARG A 258 4.68 -17.98 -6.49
CA ARG A 258 3.56 -18.43 -7.33
C ARG A 258 2.74 -17.27 -7.86
N ILE A 259 3.18 -16.03 -7.59
CA ILE A 259 2.48 -14.81 -7.94
C ILE A 259 3.32 -14.03 -8.95
N LEU A 260 2.65 -13.46 -9.97
CA LEU A 260 3.23 -12.48 -10.87
C LEU A 260 2.46 -11.16 -10.79
N PRO A 261 3.13 -10.01 -10.98
CA PRO A 261 2.47 -8.74 -11.21
C PRO A 261 1.50 -8.86 -12.38
N PHE A 262 0.36 -8.17 -12.32
CA PHE A 262 -0.63 -8.24 -13.40
C PHE A 262 -0.06 -7.89 -14.78
N LYS A 263 0.90 -6.95 -14.84
CA LYS A 263 1.56 -6.54 -16.09
C LYS A 263 2.61 -7.53 -16.60
N ALA A 264 3.00 -8.54 -15.83
CA ALA A 264 4.06 -9.46 -16.20
C ALA A 264 3.58 -10.61 -17.11
N TYR A 265 2.27 -10.79 -17.26
CA TYR A 265 1.69 -11.86 -18.06
C TYR A 265 0.57 -11.33 -18.94
N MET A 266 0.71 -11.63 -20.24
CA MET A 266 -0.35 -11.49 -21.23
C MET A 266 -0.75 -12.91 -21.68
N PRO A 267 -2.04 -13.27 -21.64
CA PRO A 267 -2.50 -14.55 -22.17
C PRO A 267 -2.01 -14.76 -23.63
N PRO A 268 -1.49 -15.94 -23.99
CA PRO A 268 -1.11 -16.24 -25.37
C PRO A 268 -2.28 -16.06 -26.34
N VAL A 269 -2.02 -15.64 -27.57
CA VAL A 269 -3.06 -15.35 -28.57
C VAL A 269 -3.88 -16.58 -28.88
N GLU A 270 -3.25 -17.75 -28.94
CA GLU A 270 -3.90 -19.03 -29.14
C GLU A 270 -4.89 -19.34 -28.01
N LEU A 271 -4.53 -18.98 -26.77
CA LEU A 271 -5.44 -19.10 -25.63
C LEU A 271 -6.61 -18.11 -25.79
N ILE A 272 -6.35 -16.85 -26.13
CA ILE A 272 -7.40 -15.84 -26.32
C ILE A 272 -8.37 -16.28 -27.43
N ASP A 273 -7.87 -16.78 -28.56
CA ASP A 273 -8.70 -17.24 -29.67
C ASP A 273 -9.51 -18.48 -29.30
N THR A 274 -8.93 -19.42 -28.55
CA THR A 274 -9.68 -20.58 -28.03
C THR A 274 -10.78 -20.14 -27.06
N LEU A 275 -10.50 -19.16 -26.20
CA LEU A 275 -11.48 -18.58 -25.29
C LEU A 275 -12.61 -17.87 -26.06
N LYS A 276 -12.30 -17.18 -27.15
CA LYS A 276 -13.29 -16.58 -28.07
C LYS A 276 -14.23 -17.64 -28.64
N SER A 277 -13.67 -18.68 -29.26
CA SER A 277 -14.46 -19.77 -29.84
C SER A 277 -15.33 -20.46 -28.79
N THR A 278 -14.79 -20.65 -27.58
CA THR A 278 -15.55 -21.22 -26.45
C THR A 278 -16.73 -20.34 -26.06
N LEU A 279 -16.54 -19.02 -26.02
CA LEU A 279 -17.59 -18.06 -25.69
C LEU A 279 -18.70 -18.04 -26.75
N GLU A 280 -18.33 -18.07 -28.03
CA GLU A 280 -19.28 -18.09 -29.16
C GLU A 280 -20.13 -19.36 -29.18
N LEU A 281 -19.52 -20.51 -28.86
CA LEU A 281 -20.21 -21.79 -28.80
C LEU A 281 -21.26 -21.86 -27.69
N HIS A 282 -21.02 -21.21 -26.55
CA HIS A 282 -21.84 -21.43 -25.36
C HIS A 282 -23.06 -20.51 -25.23
N GLN A 283 -23.19 -19.43 -26.02
CA GLN A 283 -24.32 -18.46 -26.15
C GLN A 283 -24.94 -17.86 -24.84
N ALA A 284 -24.87 -18.52 -23.70
CA ALA A 284 -25.25 -18.09 -22.38
C ALA A 284 -24.29 -18.75 -21.37
N PRO A 285 -23.64 -17.99 -20.46
CA PRO A 285 -22.82 -18.61 -19.44
C PRO A 285 -23.74 -19.44 -18.52
N PRO A 286 -23.32 -20.67 -18.19
CA PRO A 286 -24.11 -21.56 -17.36
C PRO A 286 -24.36 -20.90 -16.01
N THR A 287 -25.63 -20.64 -15.70
CA THR A 287 -26.07 -19.91 -14.51
C THR A 287 -26.00 -20.74 -13.22
N SER A 288 -25.66 -22.03 -13.31
CA SER A 288 -25.81 -22.98 -12.20
C SER A 288 -24.64 -23.94 -11.98
N HIS A 289 -23.46 -23.75 -12.60
CA HIS A 289 -22.36 -24.66 -12.29
C HIS A 289 -21.86 -24.45 -10.86
N GLU A 290 -21.86 -25.57 -10.13
CA GLU A 290 -21.27 -25.67 -8.80
C GLU A 290 -19.85 -25.10 -8.82
N PRO A 291 -19.47 -24.38 -7.75
CA PRO A 291 -18.18 -23.73 -7.71
C PRO A 291 -17.09 -24.78 -7.86
N LEU A 292 -16.16 -24.53 -8.79
CA LEU A 292 -14.87 -25.21 -8.83
C LEU A 292 -14.30 -25.20 -7.40
N ILE A 293 -14.36 -26.35 -6.71
CA ILE A 293 -13.83 -26.47 -5.35
C ILE A 293 -12.32 -26.46 -5.51
N VAL A 294 -11.68 -25.41 -5.04
CA VAL A 294 -10.22 -25.36 -4.96
C VAL A 294 -9.81 -26.07 -3.67
N ASN A 295 -8.94 -27.07 -3.74
CA ASN A 295 -8.48 -27.80 -2.55
C ASN A 295 -7.37 -26.99 -1.86
N PHE A 296 -7.71 -26.36 -0.72
CA PHE A 296 -6.88 -25.34 -0.08
C PHE A 296 -5.77 -25.86 0.84
N GLU A 297 -5.75 -27.17 1.13
CA GLU A 297 -4.84 -27.73 2.14
C GLU A 297 -3.37 -27.74 1.71
N LYS A 298 -3.05 -27.56 0.41
CA LYS A 298 -1.68 -27.72 -0.13
C LYS A 298 -0.92 -26.43 -0.47
N ASN A 299 -1.38 -25.26 -0.03
CA ASN A 299 -0.77 -23.95 -0.39
C ASN A 299 -0.72 -23.66 -1.90
N ASP A 300 -1.46 -24.42 -2.69
CA ASP A 300 -1.53 -24.32 -4.13
C ASP A 300 -2.97 -24.03 -4.56
N LEU A 301 -3.13 -23.31 -5.67
CA LEU A 301 -4.42 -23.21 -6.35
C LEU A 301 -4.64 -24.52 -7.13
N VAL A 302 -5.17 -25.54 -6.45
CA VAL A 302 -5.48 -26.84 -7.03
C VAL A 302 -6.99 -26.94 -7.25
N PHE A 303 -7.43 -27.19 -8.48
CA PHE A 303 -8.82 -27.54 -8.72
C PHE A 303 -9.08 -28.99 -8.29
N SER A 304 -10.14 -29.22 -7.51
CA SER A 304 -10.47 -30.52 -6.88
C SER A 304 -10.61 -31.68 -7.87
N GLN A 305 -10.94 -31.39 -9.12
CA GLN A 305 -10.93 -32.30 -10.26
C GLN A 305 -10.25 -31.55 -11.40
N ASN A 306 -9.43 -32.22 -12.23
CA ASN A 306 -8.88 -31.62 -13.45
C ASN A 306 -10.07 -31.18 -14.32
N PRO A 307 -10.48 -29.90 -14.28
CA PRO A 307 -11.68 -29.52 -14.98
C PRO A 307 -11.38 -29.63 -16.47
N SER A 308 -12.36 -30.06 -17.26
CA SER A 308 -12.22 -29.86 -18.70
C SER A 308 -11.99 -28.38 -18.95
N PHE A 309 -11.16 -28.06 -19.95
CA PHE A 309 -10.85 -26.67 -20.26
C PHE A 309 -12.11 -25.84 -20.45
N VAL A 310 -13.14 -26.39 -21.10
CA VAL A 310 -14.44 -25.75 -21.32
C VAL A 310 -15.07 -25.27 -20.00
N ILE A 311 -15.02 -26.09 -18.94
CA ILE A 311 -15.56 -25.75 -17.62
C ILE A 311 -14.75 -24.61 -16.97
N ALA A 312 -13.44 -24.57 -17.18
CA ALA A 312 -12.57 -23.54 -16.62
C ALA A 312 -12.51 -22.25 -17.46
N ALA A 313 -12.73 -22.35 -18.77
CA ALA A 313 -12.60 -21.26 -19.73
C ALA A 313 -13.60 -20.14 -19.45
N LEU A 314 -14.87 -20.48 -19.19
CA LEU A 314 -15.90 -19.46 -18.93
C LEU A 314 -15.64 -18.67 -17.64
N PRO A 315 -15.32 -19.31 -16.49
CA PRO A 315 -14.88 -18.58 -15.30
C PRO A 315 -13.63 -17.74 -15.54
N TYR A 316 -12.67 -18.26 -16.32
CA TYR A 316 -11.45 -17.54 -16.66
C TYR A 316 -11.74 -16.29 -17.49
N ILE A 317 -12.61 -16.36 -18.50
CA ILE A 317 -13.04 -15.20 -19.30
C ILE A 317 -13.71 -14.15 -18.41
N GLY A 318 -14.63 -14.57 -17.54
CA GLY A 318 -15.28 -13.66 -16.59
C GLY A 318 -14.26 -13.01 -15.63
N ALA A 319 -13.23 -13.75 -15.25
CA ALA A 319 -12.14 -13.27 -14.42
C ALA A 319 -11.29 -12.22 -15.16
N LEU A 320 -10.90 -12.49 -16.41
CA LEU A 320 -10.18 -11.54 -17.27
C LEU A 320 -10.96 -10.24 -17.42
N LEU A 321 -12.24 -10.33 -17.75
CA LEU A 321 -13.12 -9.18 -17.90
C LEU A 321 -13.16 -8.31 -16.65
N THR A 322 -13.43 -8.93 -15.50
CA THR A 322 -13.50 -8.23 -14.21
C THR A 322 -12.18 -7.53 -13.89
N VAL A 323 -11.06 -8.17 -14.21
CA VAL A 323 -9.75 -7.61 -13.93
C VAL A 323 -9.40 -6.47 -14.88
N PHE A 324 -9.67 -6.58 -16.18
CA PHE A 324 -9.39 -5.50 -17.12
C PHE A 324 -10.22 -4.25 -16.81
N GLU A 325 -11.49 -4.42 -16.44
CA GLU A 325 -12.34 -3.30 -15.99
C GLU A 325 -11.76 -2.62 -14.74
N ARG A 326 -11.32 -3.42 -13.76
CA ARG A 326 -10.70 -2.91 -12.53
C ARG A 326 -9.31 -2.34 -12.72
N ALA A 327 -8.54 -2.85 -13.69
CA ALA A 327 -7.19 -2.43 -13.98
C ALA A 327 -7.15 -1.18 -14.87
N ALA A 328 -8.23 -0.86 -15.57
CA ALA A 328 -8.36 0.36 -16.35
C ALA A 328 -8.69 1.60 -15.50
N SER A 329 -9.11 1.42 -14.24
CA SER A 329 -9.45 2.53 -13.36
C SER A 329 -8.30 2.89 -12.41
N TYR A 330 -8.20 4.18 -12.08
CA TYR A 330 -7.46 4.61 -10.90
C TYR A 330 -8.48 5.15 -9.89
N GLU A 331 -8.21 4.94 -8.62
CA GLU A 331 -9.11 5.34 -7.53
C GLU A 331 -8.28 5.94 -6.40
N VAL A 332 -8.61 7.18 -6.04
CA VAL A 332 -8.09 7.83 -4.84
C VAL A 332 -9.00 7.40 -3.68
N LEU A 333 -8.56 6.45 -2.86
CA LEU A 333 -9.38 5.81 -1.82
C LEU A 333 -10.02 6.80 -0.83
N LYS A 334 -9.31 7.90 -0.50
CA LYS A 334 -9.85 9.05 0.21
C LYS A 334 -9.22 10.34 -0.29
N GLN A 335 -10.05 11.32 -0.61
CA GLN A 335 -9.58 12.68 -0.86
C GLN A 335 -9.05 13.28 0.45
N PRO A 336 -7.83 13.86 0.46
CA PRO A 336 -7.31 14.51 1.65
C PRO A 336 -8.17 15.74 1.99
N SER A 337 -8.50 15.92 3.27
CA SER A 337 -9.34 17.03 3.74
C SER A 337 -8.60 18.36 3.89
N LEU A 338 -7.29 18.40 3.62
CA LEU A 338 -6.44 19.60 3.74
C LEU A 338 -5.59 19.73 2.47
N PHE A 339 -5.96 20.66 1.60
CA PHE A 339 -5.20 21.02 0.40
C PHE A 339 -4.41 22.29 0.66
N PHE A 340 -3.09 22.24 0.47
CA PHE A 340 -2.29 23.46 0.30
C PHE A 340 -2.25 23.85 -1.17
N SER A 341 -2.83 24.99 -1.49
CA SER A 341 -2.56 25.71 -2.74
C SER A 341 -1.21 26.41 -2.59
N ALA A 342 -0.12 25.71 -2.85
CA ALA A 342 1.16 26.37 -3.07
C ALA A 342 1.06 27.11 -4.41
N ARG A 343 0.88 28.44 -4.37
CA ARG A 343 0.99 29.31 -5.55
C ARG A 343 2.39 29.10 -6.15
N PRO A 344 2.53 28.63 -7.40
CA PRO A 344 3.82 28.67 -8.06
C PRO A 344 4.21 30.14 -8.26
N GLU A 345 5.29 30.58 -7.64
CA GLU A 345 5.92 31.84 -8.03
C GLU A 345 6.52 31.64 -9.43
N ASN A 346 5.87 32.21 -10.45
CA ASN A 346 6.34 32.37 -11.84
C ASN A 346 7.21 31.22 -12.38
N VAL A 347 6.61 30.06 -12.63
CA VAL A 347 7.25 28.96 -13.36
C VAL A 347 6.80 29.00 -14.82
N ASN A 348 7.70 29.41 -15.72
CA ASN A 348 7.50 29.27 -17.16
C ASN A 348 7.61 27.78 -17.55
N ASP A 349 6.54 27.23 -18.15
CA ASP A 349 6.31 26.03 -19.01
C ASP A 349 7.27 24.82 -19.07
N SER A 350 8.27 24.70 -18.21
CA SER A 350 9.12 23.50 -18.14
C SER A 350 8.55 22.52 -17.11
N ALA A 351 8.29 21.28 -17.55
CA ALA A 351 7.78 20.17 -16.72
C ALA A 351 8.66 19.84 -15.49
N LEU A 352 9.83 20.45 -15.38
CA LEU A 352 10.80 20.25 -14.31
C LEU A 352 11.05 21.60 -13.60
N GLY A 353 10.13 21.97 -12.72
CA GLY A 353 10.23 23.17 -11.90
C GLY A 353 11.23 23.02 -10.75
N LYS A 354 11.99 24.09 -10.46
CA LYS A 354 12.83 24.15 -9.25
C LYS A 354 11.92 24.35 -8.03
N ILE A 355 11.74 23.31 -7.23
CA ILE A 355 11.13 23.43 -5.91
C ILE A 355 12.26 23.42 -4.89
N SER A 356 12.71 24.61 -4.47
CA SER A 356 13.65 24.73 -3.35
C SER A 356 12.88 24.43 -2.05
N PHE A 357 13.08 23.24 -1.47
CA PHE A 357 12.60 22.96 -0.12
C PHE A 357 13.57 23.61 0.88
N THR A 358 13.15 24.67 1.56
CA THR A 358 13.80 25.08 2.81
C THR A 358 13.50 24.01 3.86
N SER A 359 14.54 23.52 4.53
CA SER A 359 14.63 22.23 5.23
C SER A 359 13.64 21.96 6.38
N GLN A 360 12.68 22.84 6.69
CA GLN A 360 11.83 22.70 7.87
C GLN A 360 10.33 22.90 7.69
N GLN A 361 9.81 23.44 6.58
CA GLN A 361 8.43 23.95 6.58
C GLN A 361 7.34 23.22 5.78
N ASN A 362 7.57 22.12 5.04
CA ASN A 362 6.45 21.48 4.29
C ASN A 362 6.56 19.97 3.99
N LEU A 363 7.17 19.18 4.88
CA LEU A 363 7.02 17.71 4.88
C LEU A 363 5.89 17.23 5.81
N GLU A 364 5.19 18.13 6.53
CA GLU A 364 4.10 17.73 7.43
C GLU A 364 2.84 17.28 6.66
N CYS A 365 2.63 17.74 5.42
CA CYS A 365 1.50 17.29 4.60
C CYS A 365 1.71 15.94 3.89
N SER A 366 2.93 15.37 3.87
CA SER A 366 3.19 14.08 3.22
C SER A 366 2.72 12.86 4.04
N ASN A 367 2.26 13.05 5.28
CA ASN A 367 2.08 11.94 6.21
C ASN A 367 0.74 11.18 6.12
N PHE A 368 -0.23 11.58 5.27
CA PHE A 368 -1.59 11.03 5.38
C PHE A 368 -2.32 10.72 4.08
N MET A 369 -1.65 10.70 2.91
CA MET A 369 -2.33 10.19 1.73
C MET A 369 -2.39 8.68 1.75
N GLU A 370 -3.62 8.15 1.71
CA GLU A 370 -3.86 6.73 1.50
C GLU A 370 -3.21 6.27 0.18
N PRO A 371 -2.84 4.98 0.07
CA PRO A 371 -2.33 4.43 -1.17
C PRO A 371 -3.26 4.74 -2.35
N LEU A 372 -2.67 5.20 -3.46
CA LEU A 372 -3.35 5.40 -4.72
C LEU A 372 -3.52 4.06 -5.42
N ARG A 373 -4.75 3.73 -5.83
CA ARG A 373 -4.96 2.59 -6.72
C ARG A 373 -4.64 3.00 -8.16
N TRP A 374 -3.62 2.40 -8.75
CA TRP A 374 -3.21 2.58 -10.15
C TRP A 374 -3.44 1.27 -10.91
N GLY A 375 -4.65 1.14 -11.46
CA GLY A 375 -5.09 -0.07 -12.14
C GLY A 375 -5.07 -1.30 -11.23
N ALA A 376 -4.19 -2.24 -11.56
CA ALA A 376 -4.01 -3.48 -10.82
C ALA A 376 -3.16 -3.34 -9.54
N GLU A 377 -2.58 -2.17 -9.28
CA GLU A 377 -1.56 -1.99 -8.24
C GLU A 377 -1.95 -0.89 -7.26
N TYR A 378 -1.56 -1.04 -6.00
CA TYR A 378 -1.55 0.06 -5.03
C TYR A 378 -0.18 0.71 -4.96
N ILE A 379 -0.12 2.02 -5.21
CA ILE A 379 1.09 2.85 -5.18
C ILE A 379 1.00 3.79 -3.96
N GLN A 380 2.08 3.92 -3.20
CA GLN A 380 2.14 4.78 -2.01
C GLN A 380 3.41 5.64 -1.99
N ILE A 381 3.44 6.61 -1.08
CA ILE A 381 4.66 7.39 -0.81
C ILE A 381 5.76 6.45 -0.33
N GLY A 382 6.97 6.67 -0.84
CA GLY A 382 8.14 5.82 -0.63
C GLY A 382 8.36 4.78 -1.74
N ASP A 383 7.36 4.54 -2.59
CA ASP A 383 7.47 3.58 -3.67
C ASP A 383 8.40 4.04 -4.77
N LEU A 384 9.09 3.06 -5.35
CA LEU A 384 9.78 3.22 -6.61
C LEU A 384 8.84 2.80 -7.75
N VAL A 385 8.47 3.74 -8.60
CA VAL A 385 7.61 3.50 -9.76
C VAL A 385 8.37 3.71 -11.06
N ARG A 386 8.02 2.93 -12.08
CA ARG A 386 8.54 3.07 -13.43
C ARG A 386 7.79 4.17 -14.17
N LEU A 387 8.52 4.96 -14.96
CA LEU A 387 7.96 5.97 -15.84
C LEU A 387 7.90 5.48 -17.28
N GLY A 388 7.01 6.07 -18.08
CA GLY A 388 6.88 5.75 -19.51
C GLY A 388 8.06 6.22 -20.35
N SER A 389 8.68 7.32 -19.95
CA SER A 389 9.84 7.88 -20.66
C SER A 389 11.11 7.07 -20.39
N ALA A 390 11.92 6.89 -21.43
CA ALA A 390 13.27 6.40 -21.28
C ALA A 390 14.20 7.51 -20.77
N ARG A 391 15.37 7.12 -20.27
CA ARG A 391 16.36 8.07 -19.75
C ARG A 391 16.82 9.09 -20.79
N LYS A 392 16.96 8.68 -22.05
CA LYS A 392 17.32 9.53 -23.20
C LYS A 392 16.27 10.60 -23.52
N ASP A 393 15.01 10.39 -23.14
CA ASP A 393 13.91 11.32 -23.45
C ASP A 393 13.87 12.49 -22.45
N LEU A 394 14.55 12.36 -21.31
CA LEU A 394 14.78 13.48 -20.41
C LEU A 394 15.75 14.46 -21.06
N VAL A 395 15.23 15.66 -21.35
CA VAL A 395 15.99 16.76 -21.92
C VAL A 395 17.22 17.08 -21.05
N THR A 396 18.40 16.66 -21.51
CA THR A 396 19.69 16.84 -20.82
C THR A 396 20.17 18.29 -20.78
N SER A 397 19.51 19.21 -21.48
CA SER A 397 19.85 20.64 -21.44
C SER A 397 19.53 21.30 -20.10
N GLN A 398 18.86 20.59 -19.19
CA GLN A 398 18.54 21.08 -17.86
C GLN A 398 19.73 20.89 -16.90
N HIS A 399 20.30 22.01 -16.44
CA HIS A 399 21.48 22.04 -15.57
C HIS A 399 21.34 21.31 -14.22
N PHE A 400 20.17 20.76 -13.88
CA PHE A 400 19.91 20.03 -12.63
C PHE A 400 19.75 18.52 -12.81
N VAL A 401 19.81 18.01 -14.04
CA VAL A 401 19.85 16.57 -14.33
C VAL A 401 21.29 16.21 -14.70
N TYR A 402 21.84 15.16 -14.09
CA TYR A 402 23.16 14.65 -14.43
C TYR A 402 23.18 14.02 -15.83
N PRO A 403 24.34 13.86 -16.49
CA PRO A 403 24.41 13.04 -17.71
C PRO A 403 24.08 11.57 -17.39
N PRO A 404 23.53 10.79 -18.35
CA PRO A 404 23.27 9.37 -18.15
C PRO A 404 24.55 8.61 -17.78
N SER A 405 24.47 7.62 -16.89
CA SER A 405 25.58 6.71 -16.65
C SER A 405 25.91 5.92 -17.92
N GLY A 406 27.21 5.86 -18.25
CA GLY A 406 27.70 5.04 -19.36
C GLY A 406 27.49 3.54 -19.15
N PRO A 407 27.76 2.72 -20.19
CA PRO A 407 27.73 1.27 -20.05
C PRO A 407 28.74 0.77 -19.03
N GLY A 408 28.42 -0.36 -18.39
CA GLY A 408 29.38 -1.17 -17.64
C GLY A 408 30.53 -1.67 -18.52
N GLU A 409 31.59 -2.19 -17.89
CA GLU A 409 32.80 -2.63 -18.58
C GLU A 409 32.49 -3.75 -19.58
N TYR A 410 31.61 -4.68 -19.21
CA TYR A 410 31.18 -5.77 -20.08
C TYR A 410 30.50 -5.27 -21.36
N PHE A 411 29.51 -4.39 -21.25
CA PHE A 411 28.79 -3.85 -22.40
C PHE A 411 29.68 -2.94 -23.24
N SER A 412 30.59 -2.20 -22.61
CA SER A 412 31.57 -1.36 -23.32
C SER A 412 32.47 -2.19 -24.24
N ARG A 413 32.88 -3.39 -23.81
CA ARG A 413 33.68 -4.32 -24.63
C ARG A 413 32.87 -4.97 -25.74
N MET A 414 31.60 -5.28 -25.49
CA MET A 414 30.74 -5.97 -26.46
C MET A 414 30.21 -5.04 -27.55
N PHE A 415 29.98 -3.76 -27.23
CA PHE A 415 29.38 -2.77 -28.15
C PHE A 415 30.17 -1.45 -28.19
N PRO A 416 31.45 -1.47 -28.61
CA PRO A 416 32.32 -0.28 -28.54
C PRO A 416 31.86 0.88 -29.44
N HIS A 417 31.01 0.62 -30.45
CA HIS A 417 30.59 1.61 -31.45
C HIS A 417 29.18 2.17 -31.22
N SER A 418 28.51 1.83 -30.11
CA SER A 418 27.13 2.28 -29.85
C SER A 418 26.90 2.63 -28.38
N PRO A 419 27.63 3.64 -27.85
CA PRO A 419 27.46 4.08 -26.46
C PRO A 419 26.05 4.64 -26.19
N GLU A 420 25.35 5.13 -27.22
CA GLU A 420 23.99 5.67 -27.08
C GLU A 420 22.94 4.58 -26.82
N LEU A 421 23.18 3.38 -27.35
CA LEU A 421 22.31 2.21 -27.21
C LEU A 421 22.63 1.39 -25.96
N THR A 422 23.75 1.70 -25.28
CA THR A 422 24.24 0.94 -24.12
C THR A 422 24.33 1.81 -22.88
N GLY A 423 24.23 1.20 -21.70
CA GLY A 423 24.23 1.95 -20.42
C GLY A 423 22.85 2.45 -20.01
N ALA A 424 22.81 3.53 -19.22
CA ALA A 424 21.57 4.00 -18.60
C ALA A 424 20.66 4.79 -19.56
N SER A 425 21.19 5.36 -20.65
CA SER A 425 20.44 6.17 -21.63
C SER A 425 19.28 5.41 -22.28
N SER A 426 19.48 4.13 -22.58
CA SER A 426 18.50 3.27 -23.25
C SER A 426 17.56 2.53 -22.28
N ARG A 427 17.71 2.74 -20.97
CA ARG A 427 16.95 2.02 -19.93
C ARG A 427 15.78 2.85 -19.39
N GLY A 428 14.93 2.16 -18.62
CA GLY A 428 13.77 2.76 -17.97
C GLY A 428 14.15 3.76 -16.89
N LEU A 429 13.31 4.78 -16.75
CA LEU A 429 13.42 5.80 -15.71
C LEU A 429 12.49 5.45 -14.53
N PHE A 430 12.92 5.76 -13.32
CA PHE A 430 12.16 5.50 -12.10
C PHE A 430 11.97 6.77 -11.28
N LEU A 431 10.85 6.85 -10.57
CA LEU A 431 10.54 7.90 -9.61
C LEU A 431 10.37 7.25 -8.24
N LYS A 432 11.15 7.68 -7.25
CA LYS A 432 10.83 7.39 -5.83
C LYS A 432 9.84 8.43 -5.36
N ILE A 433 8.59 8.04 -5.19
CA ILE A 433 7.50 8.95 -4.82
C ILE A 433 7.73 9.46 -3.41
N MET A 434 7.77 10.78 -3.26
CA MET A 434 7.89 11.45 -1.96
C MET A 434 6.62 12.18 -1.57
N ALA A 435 5.83 12.61 -2.55
CA ALA A 435 4.57 13.30 -2.32
C ALA A 435 3.63 13.12 -3.51
N TRP A 436 2.33 13.24 -3.25
CA TRP A 436 1.31 13.44 -4.27
C TRP A 436 0.93 14.92 -4.30
N ARG A 437 0.69 15.48 -5.49
CA ARG A 437 0.32 16.88 -5.65
C ARG A 437 -0.72 17.04 -6.76
N PHE A 438 -1.74 17.84 -6.51
CA PHE A 438 -2.62 18.34 -7.56
C PHE A 438 -1.98 19.55 -8.22
N VAL A 439 -1.72 19.45 -9.52
CA VAL A 439 -1.20 20.57 -10.32
C VAL A 439 -2.39 21.30 -10.94
N HIS A 440 -2.42 22.62 -10.77
CA HIS A 440 -3.56 23.45 -11.19
C HIS A 440 -3.41 24.01 -12.61
N TYR A 441 -2.35 23.67 -13.33
CA TYR A 441 -2.04 24.26 -14.64
C TYR A 441 -1.12 23.35 -15.47
N PRO A 442 -1.27 23.26 -16.82
CA PRO A 442 -2.27 23.92 -17.67
C PRO A 442 -3.65 23.23 -17.67
N GLN A 443 -3.74 22.00 -17.16
CA GLN A 443 -5.00 21.28 -17.02
C GLN A 443 -5.45 21.32 -15.55
N PRO A 444 -6.69 21.76 -15.26
CA PRO A 444 -7.17 21.85 -13.89
C PRO A 444 -7.30 20.44 -13.28
N ASN A 445 -6.72 20.27 -12.09
CA ASN A 445 -6.86 19.11 -11.20
C ASN A 445 -6.22 17.80 -11.67
N THR A 446 -5.11 17.84 -12.41
CA THR A 446 -4.34 16.61 -12.65
C THR A 446 -3.55 16.22 -11.40
N LEU A 447 -3.65 14.95 -11.00
CA LEU A 447 -2.81 14.39 -9.95
C LEU A 447 -1.41 14.14 -10.52
N SER A 448 -0.38 14.52 -9.77
CA SER A 448 1.02 14.30 -10.12
C SER A 448 1.78 13.70 -8.94
N ALA A 449 2.80 12.91 -9.23
CA ALA A 449 3.74 12.39 -8.26
C ALA A 449 4.98 13.28 -8.21
N GLY A 450 5.36 13.73 -7.01
CA GLY A 450 6.61 14.43 -6.75
C GLY A 450 7.64 13.49 -6.13
N GLY A 451 8.88 13.50 -6.61
CA GLY A 451 9.90 12.57 -6.11
C GLY A 451 11.29 12.75 -6.69
N VAL A 452 12.19 11.83 -6.34
CA VAL A 452 13.56 11.79 -6.89
C VAL A 452 13.59 10.82 -8.07
N LEU A 453 14.15 11.26 -9.19
CA LEU A 453 14.35 10.40 -10.36
C LEU A 453 15.60 9.53 -10.21
N TYR A 454 15.48 8.27 -10.63
CA TYR A 454 16.56 7.30 -10.68
C TYR A 454 16.65 6.69 -12.07
N GLU A 455 17.87 6.41 -12.50
CA GLU A 455 18.16 5.54 -13.64
C GLU A 455 18.68 4.18 -13.14
N VAL A 456 18.59 3.17 -14.02
CA VAL A 456 19.17 1.85 -13.78
C VAL A 456 20.54 1.79 -14.44
N ALA A 457 21.61 1.94 -13.67
CA ALA A 457 22.98 1.87 -14.15
C ALA A 457 23.56 0.46 -13.97
N ASP A 458 24.56 0.10 -14.78
CA ASP A 458 25.33 -1.11 -14.50
C ASP A 458 26.07 -0.96 -13.18
N LYS A 459 26.21 -2.05 -12.42
CA LYS A 459 26.82 -2.02 -11.09
C LYS A 459 28.26 -1.52 -11.15
N ASP A 460 28.97 -1.87 -12.22
CA ASP A 460 30.35 -1.50 -12.53
C ASP A 460 30.47 -0.21 -13.37
N ALA A 461 29.37 0.39 -13.82
CA ALA A 461 29.42 1.69 -14.49
C ALA A 461 30.04 2.74 -13.56
N ALA A 462 30.98 3.52 -14.11
CA ALA A 462 31.58 4.66 -13.43
C ALA A 462 30.47 5.64 -13.05
N VAL A 463 30.13 5.66 -11.76
CA VAL A 463 29.07 6.54 -11.25
C VAL A 463 29.58 7.96 -11.35
N ILE A 464 28.98 8.74 -12.23
CA ILE A 464 29.33 10.16 -12.36
C ILE A 464 28.75 10.95 -11.18
N HIS A 465 27.73 10.44 -10.49
CA HIS A 465 26.96 11.19 -9.52
C HIS A 465 26.18 10.32 -8.50
N GLY A 466 26.12 10.81 -7.25
CA GLY A 466 25.24 10.29 -6.18
C GLY A 466 25.73 9.01 -5.49
N GLN A 467 25.63 8.99 -4.16
CA GLN A 467 25.71 7.73 -3.41
C GLN A 467 24.37 7.01 -3.50
N GLU A 468 24.41 5.68 -3.55
CA GLU A 468 23.21 4.85 -3.42
C GLU A 468 22.51 5.19 -2.10
N LEU A 469 21.23 5.56 -2.18
CA LEU A 469 20.47 5.97 -1.01
C LEU A 469 20.02 4.75 -0.21
N GLU A 470 20.17 4.80 1.12
CA GLU A 470 19.63 3.77 1.99
C GLU A 470 18.11 3.61 1.80
N GLY A 471 17.64 2.37 1.88
CA GLY A 471 16.21 2.04 1.72
C GLY A 471 15.69 2.06 0.29
N MET A 472 16.56 1.93 -0.71
CA MET A 472 16.15 1.58 -2.07
C MET A 472 15.85 0.08 -2.19
N PRO A 473 14.84 -0.33 -2.99
CA PRO A 473 14.65 -1.73 -3.29
C PRO A 473 15.89 -2.29 -4.00
N LYS A 474 16.17 -3.58 -3.79
CA LYS A 474 17.29 -4.25 -4.43
C LYS A 474 17.13 -4.18 -5.96
N ALA A 475 18.09 -3.59 -6.65
CA ALA A 475 18.14 -3.57 -8.11
C ALA A 475 18.28 -4.99 -8.70
N TYR A 476 18.03 -5.13 -10.01
CA TYR A 476 18.26 -6.38 -10.71
C TYR A 476 19.75 -6.78 -10.65
N HIS A 477 20.06 -8.09 -10.72
CA HIS A 477 21.45 -8.56 -10.60
C HIS A 477 22.33 -7.89 -11.67
N GLY A 478 23.42 -7.26 -11.22
CA GLY A 478 24.36 -6.57 -12.10
C GLY A 478 24.06 -5.08 -12.30
N TYR A 479 23.02 -4.55 -11.65
CA TYR A 479 22.58 -3.17 -11.77
C TYR A 479 22.49 -2.48 -10.40
N LYS A 480 22.34 -1.15 -10.43
CA LYS A 480 22.10 -0.28 -9.27
C LYS A 480 21.20 0.89 -9.66
N PHE A 481 20.50 1.47 -8.69
CA PHE A 481 19.74 2.69 -8.90
C PHE A 481 20.61 3.92 -8.62
N CYS A 482 20.74 4.81 -9.61
CA CYS A 482 21.50 6.06 -9.47
C CYS A 482 20.53 7.27 -9.49
N PRO A 483 20.55 8.15 -8.49
CA PRO A 483 19.71 9.35 -8.51
C PRO A 483 20.23 10.34 -9.54
N ILE A 484 19.42 10.72 -10.53
CA ILE A 484 19.89 11.54 -11.67
C ILE A 484 19.69 13.05 -11.48
N MET A 485 19.14 13.46 -10.35
CA MET A 485 18.88 14.86 -10.02
C MET A 485 19.91 15.41 -9.05
N LYS A 486 20.31 16.67 -9.23
CA LYS A 486 21.15 17.36 -8.24
C LYS A 486 20.42 17.47 -6.90
N PRO A 487 21.14 17.41 -5.76
CA PRO A 487 20.54 17.60 -4.45
C PRO A 487 19.70 18.89 -4.37
N GLY A 488 18.53 18.81 -3.73
CA GLY A 488 17.61 19.94 -3.57
C GLY A 488 16.57 20.10 -4.70
N TYR A 489 16.57 19.21 -5.69
CA TYR A 489 15.57 19.19 -6.76
C TYR A 489 14.71 17.92 -6.66
N LEU A 490 13.42 18.04 -6.99
CA LEU A 490 12.48 16.93 -7.18
C LEU A 490 11.81 17.05 -8.55
N ALA A 491 11.54 15.91 -9.17
CA ALA A 491 10.72 15.85 -10.37
C ALA A 491 9.25 15.83 -9.97
N VAL A 492 8.41 16.45 -10.78
CA VAL A 492 6.96 16.35 -10.69
C VAL A 492 6.49 15.72 -11.99
N VAL A 493 5.90 14.53 -11.88
CA VAL A 493 5.53 13.71 -13.02
C VAL A 493 4.01 13.54 -13.03
N PRO A 494 3.32 13.83 -14.15
CA PRO A 494 1.91 13.54 -14.30
C PRO A 494 1.61 12.08 -13.99
N LEU A 495 0.43 11.80 -13.43
CA LEU A 495 0.07 10.44 -13.07
C LEU A 495 0.07 9.49 -14.29
N ASP A 496 -0.30 9.99 -15.47
CA ASP A 496 -0.37 9.21 -16.72
C ASP A 496 0.99 8.71 -17.22
N ASP A 497 2.08 9.34 -16.78
CA ASP A 497 3.45 8.92 -17.09
C ASP A 497 3.91 7.75 -16.20
N ILE A 498 3.16 7.41 -15.13
CA ILE A 498 3.49 6.29 -14.25
C ILE A 498 3.05 4.97 -14.89
N ARG A 499 4.00 4.07 -15.11
CA ARG A 499 3.76 2.75 -15.72
C ARG A 499 3.60 1.62 -14.71
N GLY A 500 3.66 1.89 -13.42
CA GLY A 500 3.46 0.91 -12.35
C GLY A 500 4.67 0.83 -11.42
N ARG A 501 4.60 -0.06 -10.45
CA ARG A 501 5.67 -0.24 -9.45
C ARG A 501 6.88 -0.97 -10.03
N TYR A 502 8.04 -0.70 -9.45
CA TYR A 502 9.23 -1.52 -9.65
C TYR A 502 9.05 -2.89 -9.02
N TYR A 503 9.44 -3.93 -9.76
CA TYR A 503 9.55 -5.29 -9.21
C TYR A 503 10.92 -5.89 -9.57
N PRO A 504 11.65 -6.48 -8.63
CA PRO A 504 12.96 -7.07 -8.90
C PRO A 504 12.81 -8.42 -9.60
N ALA A 505 13.05 -8.42 -10.92
CA ALA A 505 12.86 -9.61 -11.75
C ALA A 505 13.66 -10.84 -11.30
N SER A 506 14.83 -10.67 -10.66
CA SER A 506 15.62 -11.82 -10.20
C SER A 506 14.87 -12.73 -9.22
N GLN A 507 13.99 -12.16 -8.40
CA GLN A 507 13.18 -12.93 -7.46
C GLN A 507 12.00 -13.59 -8.18
N MET A 508 11.35 -12.87 -9.10
CA MET A 508 10.18 -13.35 -9.85
C MET A 508 10.51 -14.31 -11.00
N ILE A 509 11.73 -14.32 -11.49
CA ILE A 509 12.14 -15.25 -12.54
C ILE A 509 12.36 -16.66 -11.95
N SER A 510 12.87 -16.75 -10.72
CA SER A 510 13.08 -18.04 -10.03
C SER A 510 11.77 -18.81 -9.80
N THR A 511 10.74 -18.10 -9.37
CA THR A 511 9.31 -18.47 -9.36
C THR A 511 8.87 -19.17 -10.64
N PHE A 512 9.28 -18.63 -11.79
CA PHE A 512 8.81 -19.08 -13.09
C PHE A 512 9.62 -20.25 -13.65
N TYR A 513 10.92 -20.34 -13.34
CA TYR A 513 11.73 -21.47 -13.79
C TYR A 513 11.35 -22.81 -13.14
N GLY A 514 10.61 -22.79 -12.03
CA GLY A 514 9.97 -24.00 -11.48
C GLY A 514 8.76 -24.48 -12.30
N LEU A 515 8.13 -23.61 -13.10
CA LEU A 515 7.03 -23.93 -14.00
C LEU A 515 7.58 -24.45 -15.34
N ASP A 516 8.11 -25.67 -15.32
CA ASP A 516 8.53 -26.50 -16.45
C ASP A 516 9.00 -25.77 -17.72
N ARG A 517 10.34 -25.69 -17.90
CA ARG A 517 11.04 -25.07 -19.05
C ARG A 517 10.53 -25.54 -20.41
N ALA A 518 9.92 -26.73 -20.50
CA ALA A 518 9.58 -27.37 -21.76
C ALA A 518 8.40 -26.75 -22.52
N TYR A 519 7.51 -26.00 -21.86
CA TYR A 519 6.21 -25.65 -22.46
C TYR A 519 5.87 -24.17 -22.57
N ILE A 520 6.69 -23.29 -22.01
CA ILE A 520 6.51 -21.86 -22.27
C ILE A 520 7.29 -21.54 -23.54
N GLY A 521 6.67 -21.80 -24.70
CA GLY A 521 7.17 -21.35 -26.00
C GLY A 521 7.42 -19.82 -26.08
N SER A 522 7.00 -19.09 -25.04
CA SER A 522 7.22 -17.67 -24.79
C SER A 522 7.94 -17.37 -23.46
N ALA A 523 8.77 -18.28 -22.91
CA ALA A 523 9.56 -17.98 -21.70
C ALA A 523 10.35 -16.67 -21.86
N THR A 524 10.72 -16.36 -23.10
CA THR A 524 11.24 -15.07 -23.54
C THR A 524 10.28 -13.92 -23.25
N SER A 525 8.99 -13.97 -23.63
CA SER A 525 8.07 -12.84 -23.43
C SER A 525 7.83 -12.51 -21.96
N VAL A 526 7.53 -13.49 -21.10
CA VAL A 526 7.35 -13.23 -19.65
C VAL A 526 8.65 -12.72 -19.04
N GLN A 527 9.78 -13.33 -19.38
CA GLN A 527 11.08 -12.87 -18.92
C GLN A 527 11.38 -11.44 -19.37
N LEU A 528 11.09 -11.09 -20.62
CA LEU A 528 11.27 -9.74 -21.17
C LEU A 528 10.35 -8.73 -20.50
N HIS A 529 9.09 -9.06 -20.24
CA HIS A 529 8.18 -8.21 -19.47
C HIS A 529 8.68 -8.01 -18.05
N LEU A 530 9.15 -9.07 -17.37
CA LEU A 530 9.75 -8.96 -16.05
C LEU A 530 11.02 -8.09 -16.08
N GLN A 531 11.86 -8.22 -17.10
CA GLN A 531 13.03 -7.38 -17.30
C GLN A 531 12.65 -5.91 -17.57
N SER A 532 11.57 -5.66 -18.31
CA SER A 532 11.00 -4.33 -18.51
C SER A 532 10.45 -3.75 -17.19
N LEU A 533 9.76 -4.55 -16.37
CA LEU A 533 9.32 -4.14 -15.03
C LEU A 533 10.49 -3.85 -14.09
N ALA A 534 11.63 -4.50 -14.33
CA ALA A 534 12.89 -4.21 -13.66
C ALA A 534 13.67 -3.01 -14.25
N GLY A 535 13.16 -2.38 -15.31
CA GLY A 535 13.75 -1.20 -15.94
C GLY A 535 14.89 -1.46 -16.90
N LEU A 536 15.14 -2.72 -17.25
CA LEU A 536 16.21 -3.08 -18.19
C LEU A 536 15.86 -2.72 -19.64
N TRP A 537 14.57 -2.52 -19.91
CA TRP A 537 14.03 -2.11 -21.19
C TRP A 537 13.04 -0.97 -20.98
N PRO A 538 12.98 0.02 -21.89
CA PRO A 538 11.92 1.02 -21.87
C PRO A 538 10.57 0.35 -22.17
N ASP A 539 9.47 0.98 -21.75
CA ASP A 539 8.13 0.41 -21.82
C ASP A 539 7.51 0.46 -23.22
N ASP A 540 8.28 0.84 -24.24
CA ASP A 540 7.85 0.87 -25.64
C ASP A 540 7.73 -0.58 -26.16
N SER A 541 6.66 -1.27 -25.75
CA SER A 541 6.27 -2.59 -26.24
C SER A 541 6.08 -2.60 -27.76
N GLU A 542 5.72 -1.46 -28.37
CA GLU A 542 5.59 -1.31 -29.82
C GLU A 542 6.94 -1.54 -30.57
N ASP A 543 8.06 -1.12 -30.00
CA ASP A 543 9.38 -1.24 -30.64
C ASP A 543 9.93 -2.68 -30.56
N PHE A 544 9.43 -3.48 -29.61
CA PHE A 544 9.89 -4.84 -29.36
C PHE A 544 9.31 -5.85 -30.36
N GLU A 545 8.02 -5.75 -30.69
CA GLU A 545 7.41 -6.55 -31.76
C GLU A 545 8.11 -6.25 -33.11
N ILE A 546 8.45 -4.98 -33.39
CA ILE A 546 9.16 -4.57 -34.62
C ILE A 546 10.58 -5.15 -34.69
N ARG A 547 11.36 -5.15 -33.58
CA ARG A 547 12.74 -5.66 -33.58
C ARG A 547 12.85 -7.18 -33.60
N LYS A 548 11.85 -7.90 -33.07
CA LYS A 548 11.76 -9.37 -33.15
C LYS A 548 11.73 -9.85 -34.61
N HIS A 549 11.19 -9.03 -35.52
CA HIS A 549 11.13 -9.31 -36.96
C HIS A 549 12.42 -8.99 -37.72
N HIS A 550 13.20 -7.99 -37.31
CA HIS A 550 14.43 -7.61 -38.01
C HIS A 550 15.62 -8.56 -37.79
N HIS A 551 15.68 -9.29 -36.68
CA HIS A 551 16.77 -10.26 -36.45
C HIS A 551 16.47 -11.69 -36.95
N PHE A 552 15.24 -11.97 -37.37
CA PHE A 552 14.82 -13.28 -37.86
C PHE A 552 13.96 -13.17 -39.13
N SER A 553 14.46 -12.57 -40.22
CA SER A 553 14.18 -13.04 -41.60
C SER A 553 14.85 -12.17 -42.67
N GLU A 554 15.85 -12.74 -43.35
CA GLU A 554 16.01 -12.56 -44.81
C GLU A 554 15.67 -13.90 -45.47
N GLY A 555 14.42 -14.34 -45.30
CA GLY A 555 13.88 -15.53 -45.98
C GLY A 555 12.65 -15.12 -46.79
N PRO A 556 12.68 -15.17 -48.13
CA PRO A 556 11.54 -14.78 -48.95
C PRO A 556 10.51 -15.91 -48.93
N GLY A 557 9.40 -15.74 -48.21
CA GLY A 557 8.23 -16.63 -48.38
C GLY A 557 7.32 -16.88 -47.18
N ALA A 558 7.57 -16.33 -45.99
CA ALA A 558 6.64 -16.46 -44.88
C ALA A 558 5.57 -15.35 -44.93
N SER A 559 4.31 -15.72 -45.14
CA SER A 559 3.16 -14.82 -44.97
C SER A 559 3.04 -14.44 -43.49
N ASN A 560 3.41 -13.20 -43.19
CA ASN A 560 3.42 -12.61 -41.86
C ASN A 560 1.98 -12.27 -41.42
N SER A 561 1.49 -12.96 -40.39
CA SER A 561 0.36 -12.47 -39.58
C SER A 561 0.80 -12.38 -38.13
N THR A 562 1.20 -11.18 -37.70
CA THR A 562 1.17 -10.80 -36.30
C THR A 562 -0.28 -10.86 -35.80
N PRO A 563 -0.53 -11.05 -34.50
CA PRO A 563 -1.86 -10.87 -33.92
C PRO A 563 -2.25 -9.42 -34.17
N ASP A 564 -3.23 -9.22 -35.03
CA ASP A 564 -3.66 -7.89 -35.40
C ASP A 564 -4.20 -7.20 -34.13
N LYS A 565 -3.68 -6.01 -33.79
CA LYS A 565 -4.26 -5.12 -32.78
C LYS A 565 -5.77 -5.00 -32.99
N GLN A 566 -6.22 -5.05 -34.25
CA GLN A 566 -7.64 -5.10 -34.60
C GLN A 566 -8.36 -6.38 -34.13
N GLN A 567 -7.72 -7.54 -34.02
CA GLN A 567 -8.34 -8.78 -33.52
C GLN A 567 -8.53 -8.78 -31.99
N LEU A 568 -7.56 -8.26 -31.22
CA LEU A 568 -7.74 -8.07 -29.79
C LEU A 568 -8.79 -6.98 -29.53
N MET A 569 -8.73 -5.86 -30.25
CA MET A 569 -9.72 -4.80 -30.16
C MET A 569 -11.11 -5.24 -30.63
N SER A 570 -11.21 -6.01 -31.71
CA SER A 570 -12.47 -6.61 -32.18
C SER A 570 -13.06 -7.55 -31.14
N PHE A 571 -12.22 -8.36 -30.49
CA PHE A 571 -12.64 -9.18 -29.37
C PHE A 571 -13.15 -8.34 -28.20
N LEU A 572 -12.39 -7.37 -27.71
CA LEU A 572 -12.80 -6.51 -26.61
C LEU A 572 -14.07 -5.71 -26.95
N ASN A 573 -14.23 -5.28 -28.20
CA ASN A 573 -15.42 -4.58 -28.68
C ASN A 573 -16.64 -5.50 -28.75
N LYS A 574 -16.50 -6.72 -29.31
CA LYS A 574 -17.58 -7.72 -29.37
C LYS A 574 -17.99 -8.18 -27.97
N LEU A 575 -17.02 -8.30 -27.07
CA LEU A 575 -17.22 -8.64 -25.66
C LEU A 575 -17.91 -7.51 -24.90
N SER A 576 -17.52 -6.26 -25.13
CA SER A 576 -18.22 -5.06 -24.65
C SER A 576 -19.66 -5.00 -25.16
N GLU A 577 -19.90 -5.36 -26.42
CA GLU A 577 -21.26 -5.43 -26.98
C GLU A 577 -22.12 -6.52 -26.31
N ILE A 578 -21.54 -7.70 -26.01
CA ILE A 578 -22.21 -8.75 -25.24
C ILE A 578 -22.56 -8.27 -23.83
N ILE A 579 -21.68 -7.50 -23.18
CA ILE A 579 -21.94 -6.90 -21.87
C ILE A 579 -23.05 -5.83 -21.97
N ARG A 580 -23.01 -4.94 -22.98
CA ARG A 580 -24.06 -3.92 -23.24
C ARG A 580 -25.45 -4.54 -23.41
N ARG A 581 -25.56 -5.66 -24.13
CA ARG A 581 -26.83 -6.36 -24.33
C ARG A 581 -27.41 -6.94 -23.03
N ARG A 582 -26.60 -7.07 -21.98
CA ARG A 582 -26.95 -7.76 -20.74
C ARG A 582 -27.33 -6.84 -19.60
N ASP A 583 -26.91 -5.57 -19.63
CA ASP A 583 -27.28 -4.56 -18.64
C ASP A 583 -27.73 -3.28 -19.36
N SER A 584 -29.04 -3.03 -19.38
CA SER A 584 -29.64 -1.86 -20.03
C SER A 584 -29.24 -0.52 -19.40
N ASN A 585 -28.54 -0.54 -18.26
CA ASN A 585 -27.98 0.65 -17.63
C ASN A 585 -26.51 0.92 -18.01
N PHE A 586 -25.85 0.03 -18.77
CA PHE A 586 -24.42 0.13 -19.08
C PHE A 586 -24.05 1.43 -19.82
N GLU A 587 -24.90 1.90 -20.74
CA GLU A 587 -24.70 3.17 -21.46
C GLU A 587 -24.75 4.40 -20.54
N LYS A 588 -25.43 4.31 -19.40
CA LYS A 588 -25.60 5.42 -18.47
C LYS A 588 -24.37 5.64 -17.58
N TYR A 589 -23.47 4.66 -17.48
CA TYR A 589 -22.35 4.69 -16.55
C TYR A 589 -20.96 4.73 -17.18
N CYS A 590 -20.76 4.40 -18.46
CA CYS A 590 -19.39 4.14 -18.96
C CYS A 590 -19.06 4.51 -20.43
N PRO A 591 -19.13 5.79 -20.83
CA PRO A 591 -18.37 6.27 -21.99
C PRO A 591 -16.84 6.17 -21.77
N HIS A 592 -16.38 6.34 -20.53
CA HIS A 592 -14.95 6.36 -20.19
C HIS A 592 -14.29 4.98 -20.17
N VAL A 593 -15.00 3.89 -19.90
CA VAL A 593 -14.41 2.54 -19.89
C VAL A 593 -14.01 2.09 -21.30
N MET A 594 -14.74 2.50 -22.35
CA MET A 594 -14.35 2.21 -23.73
C MET A 594 -13.08 2.93 -24.16
N ILE A 595 -12.99 4.23 -23.83
CA ILE A 595 -11.77 5.02 -24.07
C ILE A 595 -10.59 4.41 -23.31
N LYS A 596 -10.80 3.98 -22.07
CA LYS A 596 -9.75 3.37 -21.24
C LYS A 596 -9.37 1.94 -21.63
N MET A 597 -10.29 1.14 -22.17
CA MET A 597 -9.97 -0.17 -22.75
C MET A 597 -9.17 -0.01 -24.05
N GLU A 598 -9.49 1.01 -24.87
CA GLU A 598 -8.68 1.40 -26.01
C GLU A 598 -7.29 1.89 -25.59
N GLU A 599 -7.18 2.74 -24.57
CA GLU A 599 -5.89 3.20 -24.03
C GLU A 599 -5.09 2.06 -23.42
N PHE A 600 -5.72 1.14 -22.68
CA PHE A 600 -5.08 -0.04 -22.13
C PHE A 600 -4.53 -0.95 -23.23
N ALA A 601 -5.32 -1.22 -24.28
CA ALA A 601 -4.89 -1.98 -25.44
C ALA A 601 -3.89 -1.23 -26.36
N ARG A 602 -3.71 0.08 -26.17
CA ARG A 602 -2.60 0.85 -26.74
C ARG A 602 -1.36 0.82 -25.84
N SER A 603 -1.53 0.61 -24.53
CA SER A 603 -0.43 0.57 -23.54
C SER A 603 0.19 -0.82 -23.35
N VAL A 604 -0.57 -1.87 -23.68
CA VAL A 604 -0.11 -3.25 -23.86
C VAL A 604 0.38 -3.37 -25.28
#